data_AF-A0A848ELJ3-F1
#
_entry.id   AF-A0A848ELJ3-F1
#
_cell.length_a   1.000
_cell.length_b   1.000
_cell.length_c   1.000
_cell.angle_alpha   90.00
_cell.angle_beta   90.00
_cell.angle_gamma   90.00
#
_symmetry.space_group_name_H-M   'P 1'
#
loop_
_entity.id
_entity.type
_entity.pdbx_description
1 polymer ?
#
loop_
_entity_poly.entity_id
_entity_poly.type
_entity_poly.pdbx_seq_one_letter_code
_entity_poly.pdbx_strand_id
1 'polypeptide(L)' 'MPRNFIRAECTECSNQQVIFSRPAQKVECLVCSSTLAEPTGGAADIEANVVEEIEVE' A
#
# COMPACT_ATOMS: atom_id res chain seq x y z
N MET A 1 -10.98 15.27 3.11
CA MET A 1 -10.88 13.79 3.10
C MET A 1 -9.62 13.38 3.85
N PRO A 2 -9.71 12.44 4.80
CA PRO A 2 -8.56 12.03 5.59
C PRO A 2 -7.55 11.26 4.73
N ARG A 3 -6.28 11.38 5.11
CA ARG A 3 -5.11 10.81 4.46
C ARG A 3 -4.70 9.58 5.26
N ASN A 4 -5.35 8.45 5.02
CA ASN A 4 -5.13 7.25 5.81
C ASN A 4 -3.91 6.48 5.32
N PHE A 5 -3.18 5.90 6.26
CA PHE A 5 -2.14 4.92 5.99
C PHE A 5 -2.74 3.54 6.08
N ILE A 6 -2.25 2.62 5.27
CA ILE A 6 -2.68 1.22 5.32
C ILE A 6 -1.44 0.35 5.45
N ARG A 7 -1.52 -0.71 6.25
CA ARG A 7 -0.50 -1.73 6.34
C ARG A 7 -0.82 -2.80 5.32
N ALA A 8 -0.03 -2.86 4.25
CA ALA A 8 -0.11 -3.87 3.21
C ALA A 8 0.95 -4.94 3.44
N GLU A 9 0.56 -6.20 3.36
CA GLU A 9 1.42 -7.36 3.44
C GLU A 9 1.59 -7.98 2.05
N CYS A 10 2.84 -8.12 1.61
CA CYS A 10 3.16 -8.75 0.34
C CYS A 10 2.94 -10.26 0.42
N THR A 11 2.14 -10.80 -0.49
CA THR A 11 1.83 -12.24 -0.58
C THR A 11 3.03 -13.10 -0.97
N GLU A 12 4.04 -12.53 -1.62
CA GLU A 12 5.22 -13.28 -2.11
C GLU A 12 6.36 -13.35 -1.08
N CYS A 13 6.61 -12.27 -0.34
CA CYS A 13 7.73 -12.17 0.59
C CYS A 13 7.32 -12.02 2.07
N SER A 14 6.01 -11.98 2.35
CA SER A 14 5.46 -11.72 3.69
C SER A 14 5.96 -10.41 4.32
N ASN A 15 6.46 -9.49 3.48
CA ASN A 15 6.94 -8.20 3.95
C ASN A 15 5.75 -7.29 4.27
N GLN A 16 5.74 -6.73 5.47
CA GLN A 16 4.73 -5.78 5.92
C GLN A 16 5.21 -4.36 5.65
N GLN A 17 4.49 -3.64 4.81
CA GLN A 17 4.83 -2.29 4.42
C GLN A 17 3.66 -1.35 4.69
N VAL A 18 3.94 -0.24 5.36
CA VAL A 18 2.95 0.82 5.53
C VAL A 18 2.98 1.67 4.27
N ILE A 19 1.87 1.67 3.54
CA ILE A 19 1.69 2.40 2.29
C ILE A 19 0.60 3.45 2.46
N PHE A 20 0.62 4.45 1.60
CA PHE A 20 -0.37 5.51 1.61
C PHE A 20 -1.58 5.10 0.76
N SER A 21 -2.80 5.35 1.24
CA SER A 21 -4.05 4.99 0.53
C SER A 21 -4.20 5.64 -0.86
N ARG A 22 -3.49 6.74 -1.12
CA ARG A 22 -3.52 7.49 -2.41
C ARG A 22 -2.11 7.90 -2.83
N PRO A 23 -1.26 6.94 -3.19
CA PRO A 23 0.10 7.25 -3.61
C PRO A 23 0.04 7.98 -4.95
N ALA A 24 0.94 8.94 -5.16
CA ALA A 24 1.06 9.65 -6.44
C ALA A 24 1.95 8.89 -7.45
N GLN A 25 2.65 7.86 -6.98
CA GLN A 25 3.57 7.02 -7.74
C GLN A 25 3.31 5.55 -7.40
N LYS A 26 3.81 4.64 -8.25
CA LYS A 26 3.75 3.19 -7.97
C LYS A 26 4.52 2.89 -6.69
N VAL A 27 3.93 2.07 -5.82
CA VAL A 27 4.56 1.63 -4.58
C VAL A 27 5.04 0.22 -4.81
N GLU A 28 6.35 0.04 -4.78
CA GLU A 28 7.02 -1.25 -4.92
C GLU A 28 7.37 -1.81 -3.53
N CYS A 29 7.44 -3.13 -3.44
CA CYS A 29 7.93 -3.81 -2.26
C CYS A 29 9.44 -3.61 -2.11
N LEU A 30 9.88 -3.19 -0.93
CA LEU A 30 11.31 -2.97 -0.63
C LEU A 30 12.15 -4.26 -0.64
N VAL A 31 11.51 -5.44 -0.63
CA VAL A 31 12.19 -6.75 -0.54
C VAL A 31 12.21 -7.47 -1.89
N CYS A 32 11.05 -7.62 -2.54
CA CYS A 32 10.91 -8.37 -3.78
C CYS A 32 10.75 -7.50 -5.04
N SER A 33 10.63 -6.18 -4.88
CA SER A 33 10.36 -5.24 -5.98
C SER A 33 9.05 -5.49 -6.74
N SER A 34 8.15 -6.32 -6.21
CA SER A 34 6.80 -6.48 -6.74
C SER A 34 5.96 -5.23 -6.50
N THR A 35 5.05 -4.93 -7.41
CA THR A 35 4.10 -3.82 -7.26
C THR A 35 3.15 -4.12 -6.10
N LEU A 36 3.15 -3.26 -5.07
CA LEU A 36 2.22 -3.36 -3.94
C LEU A 36 1.00 -2.48 -4.16
N ALA A 37 1.18 -1.31 -4.78
CA ALA A 37 0.06 -0.46 -5.13
C ALA A 37 0.32 0.37 -6.41
N GLU A 38 -0.71 0.44 -7.26
CA GLU A 38 -0.72 1.26 -8.47
C GLU A 38 -1.58 2.52 -8.30
N PRO A 39 -1.07 3.71 -8.70
CA PRO A 39 -1.83 4.94 -8.65
C PRO A 39 -2.79 5.03 -9.84
N THR A 40 -4.09 5.02 -9.59
CA THR A 40 -5.13 5.14 -10.65
C THR A 40 -5.68 6.56 -10.79
N GLY A 41 -5.04 7.56 -10.17
CA GLY A 41 -5.50 8.95 -10.10
C GLY A 41 -6.52 9.23 -8.98
N GLY A 42 -7.05 8.18 -8.36
CA GLY A 42 -7.96 8.22 -7.21
C GLY A 42 -7.40 7.48 -6.00
N ALA A 43 -8.13 6.48 -5.51
CA ALA A 43 -7.60 5.51 -4.55
C ALA A 43 -6.58 4.61 -5.25
N ALA A 44 -5.49 4.25 -4.56
CA ALA A 44 -4.58 3.26 -5.12
C ALA A 44 -5.29 1.93 -5.34
N ASP A 45 -4.92 1.24 -6.41
CA ASP A 45 -5.20 -0.18 -6.55
C ASP A 45 -4.13 -0.95 -5.77
N ILE A 46 -4.52 -1.77 -4.80
CA ILE A 46 -3.60 -2.43 -3.87
C ILE A 46 -3.56 -3.91 -4.22
N GLU A 47 -2.47 -4.36 -4.84
CA GLU A 47 -2.21 -5.75 -5.21
C GLU A 47 -1.53 -6.53 -4.07
N ALA A 48 -1.93 -6.24 -2.83
CA ALA A 48 -1.35 -6.80 -1.61
C ALA A 48 -2.43 -7.04 -0.55
N ASN A 49 -2.13 -7.87 0.45
CA ASN A 49 -3.08 -8.12 1.54
C ASN A 49 -3.12 -6.91 2.48
N VAL A 50 -4.26 -6.22 2.57
CA VAL A 50 -4.43 -5.11 3.52
C VAL A 50 -4.72 -5.70 4.89
N VAL A 51 -3.76 -5.57 5.81
CA VAL A 51 -3.84 -6.13 7.16
C VAL A 51 -4.55 -5.16 8.11
N GLU A 52 -4.27 -3.87 7.97
CA GLU A 52 -4.74 -2.85 8.91
C GLU A 52 -4.85 -1.49 8.23
N GLU A 53 -5.93 -0.75 8.52
CA GLU A 53 -6.06 0.66 8.14
C GLU A 53 -5.69 1.52 9.35
N ILE A 54 -4.57 2.24 9.22
CA ILE A 54 -4.08 3.15 10.26
C ILE A 54 -4.74 4.51 9.99
N GLU A 55 -5.82 4.78 10.72
CA GLU A 55 -6.39 6.12 10.81
C GLU A 55 -5.48 6.96 11.72
N VAL A 56 -4.84 7.97 11.13
CA VAL A 56 -4.16 9.00 11.90
C VAL A 56 -5.21 10.04 12.31
N GLU A 57 -5.57 10.04 13.60
CA GLU A 57 -6.40 11.07 14.23
C GLU A 57 -5.74 12.46 14.20
#